data_AF-A0A2D7F7H4-F1
#
_entry.id   AF-A0A2D7F7H4-F1
#
_cell.length_a   1.000
_cell.length_b   1.000
_cell.length_c   1.000
_cell.angle_alpha   90.00
_cell.angle_beta   90.00
_cell.angle_gamma   90.00
#
_symmetry.space_group_name_H-M   'P 1'
#
loop_
_entity.id
_entity.type
_entity.pdbx_description
1 polymer ?
#
loop_
_entity_poly.entity_id
_entity_poly.type
_entity_poly.pdbx_seq_one_letter_code
_entity_poly.pdbx_strand_id
1 'polypeptide(L)'
;MRLASNGWRAILWWHYVRWSTVLSHIVGCMIALAVWSYFKYVPDVATALIFLGLTPFIVKALPSNLKPNPHSPRQGVLYSIGCMSLMLLTRVAGPLLDSFFLGGDMDRRRIIASKGMCQLFGHGVKLAYFGAIIDQSAQIDYSLAAIAVGAAMLGTMLAKQFLEAMSDAQFRTWANSLIVAIGSYYLVYGSYLMLSGSAA
;
A
#
# COMPACT_ATOMS: atom_id res chain seq x y z
N MET A 1 0.02 -9.43 -11.59
CA MET A 1 0.79 -8.15 -11.68
C MET A 1 1.27 -7.63 -10.32
N ARG A 2 0.39 -7.24 -9.37
CA ARG A 2 0.84 -6.61 -8.10
C ARG A 2 1.71 -7.51 -7.23
N LEU A 3 1.35 -8.78 -7.08
CA LEU A 3 2.17 -9.77 -6.36
C LEU A 3 3.56 -9.91 -6.99
N ALA A 4 3.62 -10.02 -8.32
CA ALA A 4 4.87 -10.12 -9.06
C ALA A 4 5.77 -8.88 -8.87
N SER A 5 5.25 -7.66 -9.08
CA SER A 5 6.04 -6.44 -8.92
C SER A 5 6.55 -6.24 -7.49
N ASN A 6 5.68 -6.44 -6.49
CA ASN A 6 6.04 -6.26 -5.08
C ASN A 6 6.98 -7.35 -4.56
N GLY A 7 6.77 -8.61 -4.99
CA GLY A 7 7.65 -9.72 -4.70
C GLY A 7 9.02 -9.54 -5.33
N TRP A 8 9.07 -9.12 -6.60
CA TRP A 8 10.34 -8.83 -7.28
C TRP A 8 11.12 -7.71 -6.58
N ARG A 9 10.43 -6.65 -6.15
CA ARG A 9 11.02 -5.59 -5.34
C ARG A 9 11.57 -6.11 -4.02
N ALA A 10 10.82 -6.97 -3.33
CA ALA A 10 11.29 -7.57 -2.09
C ALA A 10 12.52 -8.47 -2.31
N ILE A 11 12.56 -9.24 -3.39
CA ILE A 11 13.68 -10.14 -3.74
C ILE A 11 14.94 -9.35 -4.09
N LEU A 12 14.83 -8.33 -4.97
CA LEU A 12 15.97 -7.53 -5.43
C LEU A 12 16.72 -6.84 -4.28
N TRP A 13 16.01 -6.51 -3.19
CA TRP A 13 16.58 -5.87 -2.00
C TRP A 13 16.34 -6.69 -0.73
N TRP A 14 16.31 -8.03 -0.82
CA TRP A 14 15.96 -8.93 0.28
C TRP A 14 16.70 -8.65 1.59
N HIS A 15 18.02 -8.41 1.49
CA HIS A 15 18.88 -8.11 2.64
C HIS A 15 18.52 -6.80 3.37
N TYR A 16 17.75 -5.92 2.73
CA TYR A 16 17.29 -4.66 3.31
C TYR A 16 15.91 -4.77 3.96
N VAL A 17 15.26 -5.93 3.91
CA VAL A 17 13.93 -6.14 4.52
C VAL A 17 14.04 -6.04 6.05
N ARG A 18 13.28 -5.12 6.64
CA ARG A 18 13.13 -4.99 8.10
C ARG A 18 11.99 -5.91 8.56
N TRP A 19 12.35 -7.14 8.91
CA TRP A 19 11.38 -8.17 9.31
C TRP A 19 10.52 -7.78 10.52
N SER A 20 11.04 -7.03 11.48
CA SER A 20 10.23 -6.53 12.62
C SER A 20 9.03 -5.68 12.15
N THR A 21 9.25 -4.79 11.17
CA THR A 21 8.19 -3.98 10.56
C THR A 21 7.23 -4.85 9.74
N VAL A 22 7.75 -5.81 8.98
CA VAL A 22 6.93 -6.75 8.17
C VAL A 22 6.05 -7.62 9.07
N LEU A 23 6.56 -8.13 10.18
CA LEU A 23 5.79 -8.93 11.13
C LEU A 23 4.68 -8.11 11.78
N SER A 24 4.98 -6.87 12.17
CA SER A 24 3.96 -5.94 12.68
C SER A 24 2.88 -5.67 11.63
N HIS A 25 3.28 -5.58 10.36
CA HIS A 25 2.35 -5.43 9.25
C HIS A 25 1.46 -6.66 9.04
N ILE A 26 2.03 -7.85 9.09
CA ILE A 26 1.29 -9.12 9.01
C ILE A 26 0.24 -9.17 10.13
N VAL A 27 0.64 -8.90 11.37
CA VAL A 27 -0.28 -8.89 12.53
C VAL A 27 -1.43 -7.90 12.31
N GLY A 28 -1.14 -6.65 11.93
CA GLY A 28 -2.19 -5.65 11.69
C GLY A 28 -3.13 -6.03 10.54
N CYS A 29 -2.58 -6.61 9.47
CA CYS A 29 -3.37 -7.12 8.35
C CYS A 29 -4.32 -8.25 8.78
N MET A 30 -3.84 -9.20 9.59
CA MET A 30 -4.66 -10.31 10.08
C MET A 30 -5.77 -9.83 11.04
N ILE A 31 -5.46 -8.84 11.90
CA ILE A 31 -6.48 -8.22 12.78
C ILE A 31 -7.57 -7.56 11.94
N ALA A 32 -7.21 -6.71 10.97
CA ALA A 32 -8.19 -6.06 10.11
C ALA A 32 -9.03 -7.08 9.33
N LEU A 33 -8.39 -8.11 8.77
CA LEU A 33 -9.10 -9.18 8.06
C LEU A 33 -10.13 -9.87 8.97
N ALA A 34 -9.75 -10.23 10.20
CA ALA A 34 -10.65 -10.89 11.15
C ALA A 34 -11.85 -10.00 11.50
N VAL A 35 -11.59 -8.72 11.78
CA VAL A 35 -12.63 -7.72 12.06
C VAL A 35 -13.59 -7.58 10.88
N TRP A 36 -13.09 -7.30 9.68
CA TRP A 36 -13.97 -7.08 8.51
C TRP A 36 -14.69 -8.34 8.05
N SER A 37 -14.09 -9.52 8.22
CA SER A 37 -14.77 -10.80 7.98
C SER A 37 -15.98 -10.99 8.88
N TYR A 38 -15.94 -10.44 10.09
CA TYR A 38 -17.06 -10.49 11.04
C TYR A 38 -18.12 -9.43 10.73
N PHE A 39 -17.72 -8.16 10.54
CA PHE A 39 -18.68 -7.06 10.40
C PHE A 39 -19.33 -6.91 9.02
N LYS A 40 -18.73 -7.47 7.95
CA LYS A 40 -19.23 -7.42 6.55
C LYS A 40 -19.58 -6.03 6.02
N TYR A 41 -19.15 -4.96 6.68
CA TYR A 41 -19.43 -3.59 6.25
C TYR A 41 -18.49 -3.18 5.11
N VAL A 42 -19.05 -2.52 4.10
CA VAL A 42 -18.35 -2.01 2.92
C VAL A 42 -18.71 -0.52 2.77
N PRO A 43 -17.79 0.43 3.06
CA PRO A 43 -18.04 1.85 2.82
C PRO A 43 -18.11 2.12 1.31
N ASP A 44 -18.82 3.18 0.94
CA ASP A 44 -18.87 3.63 -0.44
C ASP A 44 -17.50 4.14 -0.93
N VAL A 45 -17.31 4.11 -2.25
CA VAL A 45 -16.04 4.45 -2.91
C VAL A 45 -15.65 5.92 -2.66
N ALA A 46 -16.61 6.82 -2.51
CA ALA A 46 -16.33 8.24 -2.38
C ALA A 46 -15.78 8.58 -0.98
N THR A 47 -16.43 8.08 0.08
CA THR A 47 -15.97 8.17 1.48
C THR A 47 -14.54 7.64 1.63
N ALA A 48 -14.30 6.49 1.03
CA ALA A 48 -13.02 5.83 0.96
C ALA A 48 -11.89 6.68 0.35
N LEU A 49 -12.15 7.26 -0.84
CA LEU A 49 -11.18 8.10 -1.55
C LEU A 49 -10.85 9.36 -0.74
N ILE A 50 -11.84 9.96 -0.07
CA ILE A 50 -11.63 11.13 0.76
C ILE A 50 -10.72 10.81 1.95
N PHE A 51 -11.00 9.75 2.71
CA PHE A 51 -10.13 9.37 3.84
C PHE A 51 -8.69 9.09 3.39
N LEU A 52 -8.53 8.45 2.23
CA LEU A 52 -7.21 8.21 1.68
C LEU A 52 -6.51 9.50 1.22
N GLY A 53 -7.26 10.38 0.56
CA GLY A 53 -6.78 11.68 0.11
C GLY A 53 -6.33 12.58 1.26
N LEU A 54 -7.01 12.53 2.41
CA LEU A 54 -6.68 13.30 3.61
C LEU A 54 -5.42 12.78 4.33
N THR A 55 -5.16 11.47 4.24
CA THR A 55 -4.07 10.80 4.97
C THR A 55 -2.71 11.50 4.87
N PRO A 56 -2.16 11.82 3.69
CA PRO A 56 -0.85 12.46 3.60
C PRO A 56 -0.80 13.87 4.19
N PHE A 57 -1.92 14.60 4.16
CA PHE A 57 -2.02 15.93 4.77
C PHE A 57 -2.08 15.84 6.29
N ILE A 58 -2.89 14.90 6.83
CA ILE A 58 -2.96 14.63 8.27
C ILE A 58 -1.58 14.24 8.78
N VAL A 59 -0.89 13.29 8.13
CA VAL A 59 0.44 12.84 8.56
C VAL A 59 1.46 13.97 8.54
N LYS A 60 1.40 14.86 7.53
CA LYS A 60 2.30 16.02 7.45
C LYS A 60 1.99 17.06 8.55
N ALA A 61 0.74 17.16 8.99
CA ALA A 61 0.31 18.06 10.05
C ALA A 61 0.53 17.49 11.47
N LEU A 62 0.90 16.21 11.63
CA LEU A 62 1.12 15.61 12.94
C LEU A 62 2.32 16.25 13.66
N PRO A 63 2.20 16.51 14.98
CA PRO A 63 3.31 16.99 15.79
C PRO A 63 4.44 15.96 15.87
N SER A 64 5.66 16.40 16.18
CA SER A 64 6.87 15.57 16.14
C SER A 64 6.79 14.27 16.95
N ASN A 65 6.03 14.27 18.05
CA ASN A 65 5.80 13.12 18.92
C ASN A 65 4.81 12.08 18.34
N LEU A 66 4.02 12.45 17.32
CA LEU A 66 3.05 11.57 16.66
C LEU A 66 3.46 11.18 15.24
N LYS A 67 4.66 11.59 14.81
CA LYS A 67 5.15 11.26 13.47
C LYS A 67 5.24 9.74 13.28
N PRO A 68 4.92 9.24 12.08
CA PRO A 68 5.04 7.82 11.78
C PRO A 68 6.48 7.35 11.98
N ASN A 69 6.63 6.24 12.70
CA ASN A 69 7.91 5.60 12.97
C ASN A 69 7.85 4.13 12.54
N PRO A 70 8.41 3.79 11.36
CA PRO A 70 8.58 2.43 10.84
C PRO A 70 9.29 1.44 11.75
N HIS A 71 10.02 1.92 12.75
CA HIS A 71 10.68 1.07 13.75
C HIS A 71 9.78 0.70 14.92
N SER A 72 8.65 1.38 15.10
CA SER A 72 7.71 1.08 16.18
C SER A 72 6.77 -0.06 15.78
N PRO A 73 6.83 -1.22 16.46
CA PRO A 73 5.92 -2.34 16.15
C PRO A 73 4.45 -1.96 16.38
N ARG A 74 4.17 -1.17 17.43
CA ARG A 74 2.82 -0.68 17.74
C ARG A 74 2.26 0.16 16.60
N GLN A 75 3.02 1.14 16.12
CA GLN A 75 2.59 1.93 14.97
C GLN A 75 2.50 1.05 13.71
N GLY A 76 3.44 0.13 13.51
CA GLY A 76 3.40 -0.85 12.41
C GLY A 76 2.08 -1.62 12.37
N VAL A 77 1.61 -2.13 13.50
CA VAL A 77 0.29 -2.79 13.60
C VAL A 77 -0.84 -1.82 13.28
N LEU A 78 -0.88 -0.64 13.92
CA LEU A 78 -1.97 0.34 13.74
C LEU A 78 -2.11 0.83 12.29
N TYR A 79 -1.00 1.25 11.67
CA TYR A 79 -1.00 1.65 10.27
C TYR A 79 -1.40 0.51 9.35
N SER A 80 -1.05 -0.73 9.69
CA SER A 80 -1.37 -1.90 8.87
C SER A 80 -2.82 -2.35 9.00
N ILE A 81 -3.44 -2.16 10.17
CA ILE A 81 -4.90 -2.30 10.33
C ILE A 81 -5.60 -1.32 9.39
N GLY A 82 -5.20 -0.04 9.42
CA GLY A 82 -5.75 0.98 8.51
C GLY A 82 -5.53 0.63 7.04
N CYS A 83 -4.31 0.23 6.67
CA CYS A 83 -3.97 -0.13 5.29
C CYS A 83 -4.78 -1.33 4.78
N MET A 84 -4.90 -2.40 5.57
CA MET A 84 -5.66 -3.59 5.17
C MET A 84 -7.15 -3.29 5.12
N SER A 85 -7.69 -2.55 6.09
CA SER A 85 -9.07 -2.08 6.06
C SER A 85 -9.35 -1.34 4.76
N LEU A 86 -8.54 -0.34 4.42
CA LEU A 86 -8.68 0.40 3.17
C LEU A 86 -8.52 -0.51 1.94
N MET A 87 -7.60 -1.47 1.98
CA MET A 87 -7.36 -2.39 0.87
C MET A 87 -8.57 -3.30 0.57
N LEU A 88 -9.27 -3.76 1.61
CA LEU A 88 -10.47 -4.60 1.52
C LEU A 88 -11.67 -3.77 1.06
N LEU A 89 -11.84 -2.57 1.63
CA LEU A 89 -13.04 -1.75 1.45
C LEU A 89 -13.01 -0.90 0.18
N THR A 90 -11.85 -0.36 -0.18
CA THR A 90 -11.73 0.74 -1.16
C THR A 90 -10.90 0.38 -2.38
N ARG A 91 -10.24 -0.78 -2.33
CA ARG A 91 -9.22 -1.24 -3.29
C ARG A 91 -7.93 -0.41 -3.30
N VAL A 92 -7.81 0.64 -2.48
CA VAL A 92 -6.63 1.51 -2.42
C VAL A 92 -6.06 1.58 -1.00
N ALA A 93 -4.74 1.49 -0.85
CA ALA A 93 -4.08 1.58 0.47
C ALA A 93 -2.68 2.23 0.42
N GLY A 94 -2.19 2.58 -0.78
CA GLY A 94 -0.80 3.00 -1.01
C GLY A 94 -0.37 4.20 -0.17
N PRO A 95 -1.06 5.35 -0.26
CA PRO A 95 -0.67 6.58 0.45
C PRO A 95 -0.48 6.43 1.96
N LEU A 96 -1.30 5.62 2.63
CA LEU A 96 -1.20 5.41 4.09
C LEU A 96 0.08 4.64 4.45
N LEU A 97 0.34 3.53 3.75
CA LEU A 97 1.55 2.73 3.97
C LEU A 97 2.80 3.56 3.60
N ASP A 98 2.70 4.39 2.57
CA ASP A 98 3.80 5.21 2.08
C ASP A 98 4.17 6.31 3.07
N SER A 99 3.15 6.96 3.62
CA SER A 99 3.32 7.96 4.68
C SER A 99 3.94 7.35 5.94
N PHE A 100 3.57 6.10 6.28
CA PHE A 100 4.20 5.37 7.39
C PHE A 100 5.71 5.20 7.16
N PHE A 101 6.11 4.60 6.03
CA PHE A 101 7.52 4.34 5.74
C PHE A 101 8.37 5.59 5.56
N LEU A 102 7.80 6.69 5.07
CA LEU A 102 8.52 7.95 4.91
C LEU A 102 8.63 8.76 6.21
N GLY A 103 7.84 8.46 7.24
CA GLY A 103 7.88 9.19 8.51
C GLY A 103 9.14 8.98 9.34
N GLY A 104 9.84 7.85 9.17
CA GLY A 104 11.05 7.51 9.92
C GLY A 104 12.34 7.90 9.22
N ASP A 105 13.46 7.34 9.68
CA ASP A 105 14.83 7.57 9.22
C ASP A 105 15.39 6.41 8.35
N MET A 106 14.55 5.45 7.94
CA MET A 106 14.97 4.36 7.06
C MET A 106 15.55 4.89 5.74
N ASP A 107 16.65 4.29 5.28
CA ASP A 107 17.19 4.53 3.94
C ASP A 107 16.22 4.04 2.86
N ARG A 108 16.39 4.53 1.62
CA ARG A 108 15.45 4.22 0.53
C ARG A 108 15.34 2.72 0.27
N ARG A 109 16.43 1.95 0.38
CA ARG A 109 16.44 0.51 0.05
C ARG A 109 15.64 -0.27 1.09
N ARG A 110 15.80 0.05 2.38
CA ARG A 110 14.98 -0.52 3.45
C ARG A 110 13.50 -0.19 3.30
N ILE A 111 13.17 1.05 2.91
CA ILE A 111 11.78 1.45 2.62
C ILE A 111 11.22 0.60 1.47
N ILE A 112 11.90 0.61 0.32
CA ILE A 112 11.50 -0.09 -0.92
C ILE A 112 11.29 -1.59 -0.66
N ALA A 113 12.25 -2.23 0.01
CA ALA A 113 12.24 -3.67 0.30
C ALA A 113 11.13 -4.05 1.29
N SER A 114 11.08 -3.37 2.45
CA SER A 114 10.11 -3.69 3.51
C SER A 114 8.68 -3.38 3.05
N LYS A 115 8.46 -2.26 2.36
CA LYS A 115 7.18 -1.94 1.71
C LYS A 115 6.82 -2.97 0.64
N GLY A 116 7.79 -3.42 -0.16
CA GLY A 116 7.63 -4.54 -1.10
C GLY A 116 7.07 -5.79 -0.43
N MET A 117 7.69 -6.21 0.67
CA MET A 117 7.27 -7.38 1.42
C MET A 117 5.88 -7.20 2.05
N CYS A 118 5.62 -6.06 2.67
CA CYS A 118 4.30 -5.73 3.22
C CYS A 118 3.21 -5.78 2.14
N GLN A 119 3.44 -5.14 0.99
CA GLN A 119 2.46 -5.13 -0.11
C GLN A 119 2.28 -6.51 -0.76
N LEU A 120 3.35 -7.32 -0.86
CA LEU A 120 3.25 -8.70 -1.30
C LEU A 120 2.29 -9.48 -0.39
N PHE A 121 2.49 -9.40 0.93
CA PHE A 121 1.63 -10.07 1.90
C PHE A 121 0.19 -9.54 1.86
N GLY A 122 0.00 -8.22 1.95
CA GLY A 122 -1.34 -7.62 1.97
C GLY A 122 -2.15 -7.94 0.71
N HIS A 123 -1.52 -7.88 -0.46
CA HIS A 123 -2.19 -8.29 -1.70
C HIS A 123 -2.45 -9.80 -1.77
N GLY A 124 -1.57 -10.63 -1.19
CA GLY A 124 -1.76 -12.08 -1.10
C GLY A 124 -2.97 -12.42 -0.25
N VAL A 125 -3.06 -11.81 0.95
CA VAL A 125 -4.22 -11.95 1.85
C VAL A 125 -5.50 -11.49 1.18
N LYS A 126 -5.50 -10.32 0.53
CA LYS A 126 -6.66 -9.83 -0.23
C LYS A 126 -7.10 -10.82 -1.30
N LEU A 127 -6.16 -11.34 -2.07
CA LEU A 127 -6.45 -12.29 -3.15
C LEU A 127 -7.04 -13.58 -2.59
N ALA A 128 -6.48 -14.11 -1.50
CA ALA A 128 -7.02 -15.29 -0.83
C ALA A 128 -8.44 -15.04 -0.29
N TYR A 129 -8.66 -13.90 0.36
CA TYR A 129 -9.95 -13.52 0.93
C TYR A 129 -11.06 -13.44 -0.12
N PHE A 130 -10.85 -12.67 -1.20
CA PHE A 130 -11.86 -12.56 -2.26
C PHE A 130 -11.91 -13.79 -3.17
N GLY A 131 -10.78 -14.46 -3.38
CA GLY A 131 -10.71 -15.69 -4.18
C GLY A 131 -11.47 -16.86 -3.57
N ALA A 132 -11.61 -16.90 -2.24
CA ALA A 132 -12.47 -17.88 -1.56
C ALA A 132 -13.98 -17.59 -1.72
N ILE A 133 -14.35 -16.36 -2.08
CA ILE A 133 -15.74 -15.89 -2.16
C ILE A 133 -16.26 -15.88 -3.61
N ILE A 134 -15.37 -15.71 -4.59
CA ILE A 134 -15.73 -15.62 -6.01
C ILE A 134 -15.87 -17.03 -6.61
N ASP A 135 -16.98 -17.27 -7.31
CA ASP A 135 -17.17 -18.46 -8.15
C ASP A 135 -16.13 -18.47 -9.27
N GLN A 136 -15.37 -19.56 -9.42
CA GLN A 136 -14.19 -19.66 -10.31
C GLN A 136 -14.55 -19.81 -11.80
N SER A 137 -15.70 -19.28 -12.24
CA SER A 137 -16.15 -19.33 -13.64
C SER A 137 -15.36 -18.41 -14.57
N ALA A 138 -14.47 -17.56 -14.04
CA ALA A 138 -13.61 -16.69 -14.83
C ALA A 138 -12.49 -17.51 -15.52
N GLN A 139 -12.48 -17.53 -16.84
CA GLN A 139 -11.37 -18.11 -17.60
C GLN A 139 -10.13 -17.22 -17.51
N ILE A 140 -9.04 -17.79 -17.00
CA ILE A 140 -7.74 -17.12 -16.94
C ILE A 140 -6.97 -17.44 -18.23
N ASP A 141 -6.68 -16.42 -19.03
CA ASP A 141 -5.69 -16.54 -20.11
C ASP A 141 -4.29 -16.58 -19.49
N TYR A 142 -3.72 -17.79 -19.44
CA TYR A 142 -2.40 -18.01 -18.87
C TYR A 142 -1.27 -17.32 -19.64
N SER A 143 -1.43 -17.12 -20.95
CA SER A 143 -0.43 -16.43 -21.78
C SER A 143 -0.40 -14.94 -21.44
N LEU A 144 -1.57 -14.30 -21.39
CA LEU A 144 -1.69 -12.91 -20.98
C LEU A 144 -1.21 -12.71 -19.53
N ALA A 145 -1.55 -13.65 -18.63
CA ALA A 145 -1.07 -13.62 -17.25
C ALA A 145 0.47 -13.70 -17.16
N ALA A 146 1.11 -14.56 -17.95
CA ALA A 146 2.56 -14.69 -17.99
C ALA A 146 3.24 -13.40 -18.51
N ILE A 147 2.73 -12.82 -19.59
CA ILE A 147 3.21 -11.54 -20.14
C ILE A 147 3.08 -10.43 -19.10
N ALA A 148 1.92 -10.35 -18.44
CA ALA A 148 1.64 -9.37 -17.40
C ALA A 148 2.59 -9.49 -16.19
N VAL A 149 2.94 -10.72 -15.80
CA VAL A 149 3.92 -10.99 -14.74
C VAL A 149 5.32 -10.58 -15.18
N GLY A 150 5.75 -10.98 -16.37
CA GLY A 150 7.05 -10.62 -16.94
C GLY A 150 7.23 -9.12 -17.07
N ALA A 151 6.24 -8.40 -17.62
CA ALA A 151 6.24 -6.96 -17.73
C ALA A 151 6.31 -6.27 -16.35
N ALA A 152 5.57 -6.78 -15.35
CA ALA A 152 5.62 -6.25 -13.99
C ALA A 152 6.99 -6.44 -13.32
N MET A 153 7.66 -7.56 -13.58
CA MET A 153 9.02 -7.83 -13.07
C MET A 153 10.06 -6.97 -13.79
N LEU A 154 9.98 -6.87 -15.12
CA LEU A 154 10.87 -6.05 -15.93
C LEU A 154 10.77 -4.57 -15.56
N GLY A 155 9.56 -4.04 -15.40
CA GLY A 155 9.35 -2.65 -14.94
C GLY A 155 10.01 -2.39 -13.58
N THR A 156 9.89 -3.33 -12.63
CA THR A 156 10.57 -3.21 -11.33
C THR A 156 12.10 -3.28 -11.48
N MET A 157 12.63 -4.10 -12.38
CA MET A 157 14.07 -4.22 -12.64
C MET A 157 14.64 -2.95 -13.28
N LEU A 158 13.94 -2.34 -14.24
CA LEU A 158 14.36 -1.07 -14.84
C LEU A 158 14.29 0.07 -13.81
N ALA A 159 13.25 0.09 -12.97
CA ALA A 159 13.12 1.09 -11.90
C ALA A 159 14.24 0.99 -10.86
N LYS A 160 14.83 -0.19 -10.63
CA LYS A 160 15.95 -0.38 -9.69
C LYS A 160 17.13 0.55 -10.01
N GLN A 161 17.53 0.65 -11.27
CA GLN A 161 18.69 1.46 -11.67
C GLN A 161 18.48 2.93 -11.32
N PHE A 162 17.28 3.45 -11.60
CA PHE A 162 16.89 4.82 -11.26
C PHE A 162 16.84 5.04 -9.74
N LEU A 163 16.24 4.11 -9.00
CA LEU A 163 16.16 4.19 -7.53
C LEU A 163 17.53 4.08 -6.86
N GLU A 164 18.46 3.31 -7.42
CA GLU A 164 19.82 3.19 -6.89
C GLU A 164 20.67 4.43 -7.17
N ALA A 165 20.44 5.11 -8.29
CA ALA A 165 21.08 6.38 -8.63
C ALA A 165 20.63 7.57 -7.77
N MET A 166 19.48 7.48 -7.10
CA MET A 166 18.99 8.53 -6.19
C MET A 166 19.72 8.53 -4.85
N SER A 167 19.91 9.73 -4.28
CA SER A 167 20.15 9.90 -2.84
C SER A 167 18.87 9.66 -2.03
N ASP A 168 19.00 9.40 -0.74
CA ASP A 168 17.84 9.21 0.14
C ASP A 168 17.00 10.48 0.26
N ALA A 169 17.62 11.66 0.20
CA ALA A 169 16.92 12.95 0.20
C ALA A 169 16.11 13.15 -1.09
N GLN A 170 16.68 12.82 -2.25
CA GLN A 170 15.96 12.85 -3.54
C GLN A 170 14.79 11.89 -3.54
N PHE A 171 15.01 10.64 -3.10
CA PHE A 171 13.96 9.64 -3.00
C PHE A 171 12.79 10.13 -2.14
N ARG A 172 13.09 10.68 -0.95
CA ARG A 172 12.06 11.21 -0.03
C ARG A 172 11.31 12.40 -0.61
N THR A 173 12.01 13.30 -1.30
CA THR A 173 11.37 14.48 -1.93
C THR A 173 10.40 14.05 -3.02
N TRP A 174 10.84 13.15 -3.92
CA TRP A 174 9.99 12.61 -4.98
C TRP A 174 8.82 11.79 -4.43
N ALA A 175 9.08 10.90 -3.47
CA ALA A 175 8.05 10.05 -2.88
C ALA A 175 6.97 10.89 -2.17
N ASN A 176 7.37 11.90 -1.37
CA ASN A 176 6.41 12.81 -0.73
C ASN A 176 5.62 13.61 -1.75
N SER A 177 6.26 14.12 -2.81
CA SER A 177 5.57 14.88 -3.86
C SER A 177 4.52 14.03 -4.58
N LEU A 178 4.86 12.78 -4.92
CA LEU A 178 3.91 11.83 -5.53
C LEU A 178 2.75 11.50 -4.61
N ILE A 179 3.01 11.27 -3.32
CA ILE A 179 1.98 10.98 -2.34
C ILE A 179 1.01 12.16 -2.17
N VAL A 180 1.52 13.39 -2.11
CA VAL A 180 0.69 14.59 -2.03
C VAL A 180 -0.12 14.78 -3.31
N ALA A 181 0.48 14.55 -4.49
CA ALA A 181 -0.23 14.64 -5.76
C ALA A 181 -1.37 13.60 -5.86
N ILE A 182 -1.08 12.34 -5.54
CA ILE A 182 -2.07 11.25 -5.52
C ILE A 182 -3.15 11.53 -4.47
N GLY A 183 -2.77 12.00 -3.28
CA GLY A 183 -3.71 12.37 -2.23
C GLY A 183 -4.64 13.50 -2.66
N SER A 184 -4.09 14.54 -3.29
CA SER A 184 -4.87 15.66 -3.84
C SER A 184 -5.86 15.18 -4.90
N TYR A 185 -5.42 14.30 -5.81
CA TYR A 185 -6.31 13.70 -6.80
C TYR A 185 -7.45 12.91 -6.15
N TYR A 186 -7.17 12.10 -5.13
CA TYR A 186 -8.21 11.35 -4.42
C TYR A 186 -9.20 12.25 -3.69
N LEU A 187 -8.76 13.39 -3.14
CA LEU A 187 -9.67 14.39 -2.57
C LEU A 187 -10.60 14.98 -3.63
N VAL A 188 -10.04 15.47 -4.74
CA VAL A 188 -10.84 16.10 -5.80
C VAL A 188 -11.83 15.10 -6.41
N TYR A 189 -11.35 13.91 -6.75
CA TYR A 189 -12.19 12.89 -7.39
C TYR A 189 -13.23 12.30 -6.42
N GLY A 190 -12.85 12.06 -5.16
CA GLY A 190 -13.78 11.62 -4.12
C GLY A 190 -14.88 12.65 -3.85
N SER A 191 -14.52 13.93 -3.73
CA SER A 191 -15.48 15.03 -3.59
C SER A 191 -16.40 15.15 -4.81
N TYR A 192 -15.86 15.01 -6.02
CA TYR A 192 -16.67 15.01 -7.24
C TYR A 192 -17.70 13.88 -7.22
N LEU A 193 -17.31 12.64 -6.91
CA LEU A 193 -18.22 11.49 -6.85
C LEU A 193 -19.34 11.67 -5.80
N MET A 194 -19.02 12.26 -4.64
CA MET A 194 -20.04 12.57 -3.62
C MET A 194 -21.05 13.61 -4.12
N LEU A 195 -20.56 14.67 -4.78
CA LEU A 195 -21.39 15.78 -5.23
C LEU A 195 -22.21 15.44 -6.49
N SER A 196 -21.70 14.56 -7.35
CA SER A 196 -22.38 14.16 -8.59
C SER A 196 -23.44 13.07 -8.39
N GLY A 197 -23.65 12.59 -7.16
CA GLY A 197 -24.56 11.49 -6.86
C GLY A 197 -24.14 10.15 -7.48
N SER A 198 -22.92 10.06 -8.03
CA SER A 198 -22.38 8.85 -8.67
C SER A 198 -21.77 7.86 -7.66
N ALA A 199 -21.95 8.12 -6.36
CA ALA A 199 -21.46 7.30 -5.25
C ALA A 199 -22.42 6.17 -4.84
N ALA A 200 -23.56 6.01 -5.54
CA ALA A 200 -24.56 4.97 -5.31
C ALA A 200 -24.31 3.71 -6.16
#